data_AF-A0A151JCA1-F1
#
_entry.id   AF-A0A151JCA1-F1
#
_cell.length_a   1.000
_cell.length_b   1.000
_cell.length_c   1.000
_cell.angle_alpha   90.00
_cell.angle_beta   90.00
_cell.angle_gamma   90.00
#
_symmetry.space_group_name_H-M   'P 1'
#
loop_
_entity.id
_entity.type
_entity.pdbx_description
1 polymer ?
#
loop_
_entity_poly.entity_id
_entity_poly.type
_entity_poly.pdbx_seq_one_letter_code
_entity_poly.pdbx_strand_id
1 'polypeptide(L)'
;LVLLKCICHSSAIIASKAAEQSSECVQEIKLKCLQFYKTAVKEMLKRLPYKDTFFEMLTFIDPKIALYNESRIKIKDLTDIAVRIGLIGQIDITKLAFEWRSLPSMFNDIEKQELSSLDIEEMWRKILEFKDSNGDKMFSTLESLIEVVFSLPHSNAEAERIFSIVSDVKNKKRNRLSNDMVSAICIIRSSFQTQGNNCLNFKVEPRHLELHNSENLYKK
;
A
#
# COMPACT_ATOMS: atom_id res chain seq x y z
N LEU A 1 -7.54 6.75 -0.90
CA LEU A 1 -8.94 6.28 -1.07
C LEU A 1 -9.33 5.10 -0.16
N VAL A 2 -8.40 4.31 0.38
CA VAL A 2 -8.73 3.13 1.23
C VAL A 2 -9.12 3.50 2.67
N LEU A 3 -8.59 4.60 3.22
CA LEU A 3 -9.02 5.13 4.54
C LEU A 3 -10.53 5.43 4.61
N LEU A 4 -11.18 5.78 3.50
CA LEU A 4 -12.63 5.96 3.47
C LEU A 4 -13.38 4.62 3.59
N LYS A 5 -12.91 3.54 2.93
CA LYS A 5 -13.61 2.24 2.91
C LYS A 5 -13.71 1.60 4.31
N CYS A 6 -12.70 1.72 5.17
CA CYS A 6 -12.76 1.19 6.54
C CYS A 6 -13.78 1.93 7.43
N ILE A 7 -13.92 3.25 7.28
CA ILE A 7 -14.86 4.02 8.11
C ILE A 7 -16.31 3.78 7.65
N CYS A 8 -16.53 3.56 6.35
CA CYS A 8 -17.82 3.18 5.79
C CYS A 8 -18.37 1.88 6.40
N HIS A 9 -17.50 0.87 6.61
CA HIS A 9 -17.90 -0.42 7.15
C HIS A 9 -18.37 -0.31 8.62
N SER A 10 -17.62 0.42 9.45
CA SER A 10 -18.02 0.73 10.84
C SER A 10 -19.31 1.53 10.91
N SER A 11 -19.53 2.45 9.95
CA SER A 11 -20.75 3.26 9.89
C SER A 11 -21.97 2.47 9.43
N ALA A 12 -21.81 1.50 8.53
CA ALA A 12 -22.88 0.60 8.10
C ALA A 12 -23.36 -0.32 9.23
N ILE A 13 -22.43 -0.82 10.06
CA ILE A 13 -22.76 -1.63 11.24
C ILE A 13 -23.54 -0.79 12.27
N ILE A 14 -23.12 0.45 12.51
CA ILE A 14 -23.81 1.38 13.42
C ILE A 14 -25.20 1.72 12.87
N ALA A 15 -25.33 1.98 11.57
CA ALA A 15 -26.62 2.29 10.93
C ALA A 15 -27.59 1.10 10.96
N SER A 16 -27.11 -0.13 10.77
CA SER A 16 -27.94 -1.34 10.86
C SER A 16 -28.49 -1.57 12.26
N LYS A 17 -27.73 -1.20 13.30
CA LYS A 17 -28.15 -1.34 14.70
C LYS A 17 -29.04 -0.17 15.18
N ALA A 18 -28.88 0.99 14.56
CA ALA A 18 -29.73 2.17 14.80
C ALA A 18 -31.15 2.01 14.22
N ALA A 19 -31.34 1.16 13.21
CA ALA A 19 -32.66 0.89 12.61
C ALA A 19 -33.68 0.26 13.57
N GLU A 20 -33.25 -0.24 14.74
CA GLU A 20 -34.10 -0.78 15.81
C GLU A 20 -34.52 0.29 16.85
N GLN A 21 -34.13 1.56 16.68
CA GLN A 21 -34.34 2.64 17.66
C GLN A 21 -35.20 3.79 17.12
N SER A 22 -35.68 4.67 18.02
CA SER A 22 -36.55 5.81 17.67
C SER A 22 -35.90 6.76 16.65
N SER A 23 -36.73 7.44 15.85
CA SER A 23 -36.30 8.38 14.80
C SER A 23 -35.31 9.45 15.30
N GLU A 24 -35.50 9.89 16.55
CA GLU A 24 -34.66 10.91 17.19
C GLU A 24 -33.26 10.37 17.54
N CYS A 25 -33.19 9.12 18.01
CA CYS A 25 -31.93 8.44 18.29
C CYS A 25 -31.12 8.18 17.00
N VAL A 26 -31.80 7.80 15.91
CA VAL A 26 -31.17 7.64 14.59
C VAL A 26 -30.54 8.95 14.10
N GLN A 27 -31.22 10.08 14.29
CA GLN A 27 -30.66 11.38 13.92
C GLN A 27 -29.45 11.75 14.77
N GLU A 28 -29.50 11.52 16.08
CA GLU A 28 -28.37 11.77 16.97
C GLU A 28 -27.14 10.94 16.59
N ILE A 29 -27.33 9.65 16.28
CA ILE A 29 -26.26 8.77 15.81
C ILE A 29 -25.66 9.31 14.50
N LYS A 30 -26.49 9.70 13.52
CA LYS A 30 -26.02 10.29 12.26
C LYS A 30 -25.19 11.55 12.48
N LEU A 31 -25.62 12.43 13.38
CA LEU A 31 -24.89 13.66 13.72
C LEU A 31 -23.55 13.36 14.40
N LYS A 32 -23.51 12.39 15.33
CA LYS A 32 -22.28 11.94 15.98
C LYS A 32 -21.31 11.31 14.98
N CYS A 33 -21.79 10.46 14.07
CA CYS A 33 -20.98 9.92 12.98
C CYS A 33 -20.42 11.04 12.09
N LEU A 34 -21.25 12.01 11.69
CA LEU A 34 -20.79 13.14 10.88
C LEU A 34 -19.71 13.97 11.62
N GLN A 35 -19.88 14.21 12.92
CA GLN A 35 -18.87 14.91 13.73
C GLN A 35 -17.57 14.10 13.85
N PHE A 36 -17.66 12.79 14.01
CA PHE A 36 -16.51 11.90 13.97
C PHE A 36 -15.77 12.02 12.63
N TYR A 37 -16.47 11.92 11.49
CA TYR A 37 -15.87 12.08 10.17
C TYR A 37 -15.21 13.44 9.98
N LYS A 38 -15.89 14.53 10.38
CA LYS A 38 -15.31 15.88 10.32
C LYS A 38 -14.03 15.98 11.16
N THR A 39 -14.02 15.40 12.34
CA THR A 39 -12.85 15.41 13.24
C THR A 39 -11.72 14.56 12.68
N ALA A 40 -12.03 13.35 12.20
CA ALA A 40 -11.06 12.46 11.56
C ALA A 40 -10.39 13.15 10.37
N VAL A 41 -11.16 13.78 9.48
CA VAL A 41 -10.60 14.53 8.33
C VAL A 41 -9.73 15.70 8.79
N LYS A 42 -10.14 16.48 9.80
CA LYS A 42 -9.30 17.55 10.36
C LYS A 42 -7.97 17.03 10.90
N GLU A 43 -8.02 15.93 11.65
CA GLU A 43 -6.85 15.30 12.25
C GLU A 43 -5.94 14.64 11.21
N MET A 44 -6.51 14.09 10.13
CA MET A 44 -5.78 13.61 8.96
C MET A 44 -5.06 14.76 8.25
N LEU A 45 -5.75 15.88 7.99
CA LEU A 45 -5.14 17.05 7.37
C LEU A 45 -4.00 17.63 8.22
N LYS A 46 -4.10 17.61 9.55
CA LYS A 46 -3.01 18.07 10.42
C LYS A 46 -1.76 17.19 10.37
N ARG A 47 -1.91 15.88 10.21
CA ARG A 47 -0.78 14.91 10.29
C ARG A 47 -0.23 14.51 8.93
N LEU A 48 -1.06 14.47 7.90
CA LEU A 48 -0.63 14.14 6.55
C LEU A 48 0.00 15.39 5.92
N PRO A 49 1.13 15.27 5.21
CA PRO A 49 1.71 16.37 4.46
C PRO A 49 0.91 16.63 3.16
N TYR A 50 -0.38 16.94 3.26
CA TYR A 50 -1.28 17.08 2.09
C TYR A 50 -0.91 18.26 1.18
N LYS A 51 -0.08 19.19 1.66
CA LYS A 51 0.48 20.30 0.89
C LYS A 51 1.83 19.96 0.26
N ASP A 52 2.39 18.78 0.53
CA ASP A 52 3.63 18.36 -0.09
C ASP A 52 3.37 18.01 -1.55
N THR A 53 4.14 18.64 -2.42
CA THR A 53 4.10 18.42 -3.87
C THR A 53 4.35 16.96 -4.23
N PHE A 54 5.02 16.19 -3.37
CA PHE A 54 5.19 14.76 -3.54
C PHE A 54 3.87 14.01 -3.78
N PHE A 55 2.85 14.25 -2.96
CA PHE A 55 1.55 13.57 -3.11
C PHE A 55 0.79 14.03 -4.35
N GLU A 56 0.95 15.28 -4.76
CA GLU A 56 0.39 15.76 -6.01
C GLU A 56 1.06 15.05 -7.20
N MET A 57 2.38 14.87 -7.15
CA MET A 57 3.12 14.18 -8.20
C MET A 57 2.71 12.70 -8.29
N LEU A 58 2.40 12.01 -7.18
CA LEU A 58 1.87 10.63 -7.18
C LEU A 58 0.56 10.45 -7.97
N THR A 59 -0.13 11.53 -8.35
CA THR A 59 -1.29 11.45 -9.25
C THR A 59 -0.93 10.94 -10.65
N PHE A 60 0.36 10.86 -11.01
CA PHE A 60 0.82 10.27 -12.28
C PHE A 60 0.36 8.82 -12.49
N ILE A 61 0.04 8.10 -11.41
CA ILE A 61 -0.49 6.73 -11.42
C ILE A 61 -1.92 6.68 -11.98
N ASP A 62 -2.69 7.78 -11.88
CA ASP A 62 -4.09 7.81 -12.32
C ASP A 62 -4.16 7.61 -13.85
N PRO A 63 -5.04 6.73 -14.37
CA PRO A 63 -5.23 6.53 -15.81
C PRO A 63 -5.42 7.83 -16.59
N LYS A 64 -6.17 8.78 -16.03
CA LYS A 64 -6.45 10.09 -16.66
C LYS A 64 -5.20 10.94 -16.84
N ILE A 65 -4.17 10.68 -16.03
CA ILE A 65 -2.89 11.40 -16.08
C ILE A 65 -1.86 10.60 -16.87
N ALA A 66 -1.76 9.29 -16.61
CA ALA A 66 -0.83 8.41 -17.28
C ALA A 66 -1.07 8.36 -18.79
N LEU A 67 -2.29 8.09 -19.23
CA LEU A 67 -2.61 7.70 -20.61
C LEU A 67 -2.83 8.86 -21.58
N TYR A 68 -2.93 10.10 -21.09
CA TYR A 68 -3.34 11.24 -21.91
C TYR A 68 -2.25 12.32 -22.01
N ASN A 69 -2.03 12.82 -23.22
CA ASN A 69 -1.00 13.82 -23.50
C ASN A 69 -1.31 15.18 -22.87
N GLU A 70 -2.59 15.55 -22.70
CA GLU A 70 -2.93 16.83 -22.05
C GLU A 70 -2.36 16.91 -20.63
N SER A 71 -2.30 15.77 -19.94
CA SER A 71 -1.78 15.67 -18.58
C SER A 71 -0.27 15.84 -18.46
N ARG A 72 0.48 15.81 -19.57
CA ARG A 72 1.94 16.11 -19.58
C ARG A 72 2.24 17.58 -19.32
N ILE A 73 1.26 18.47 -19.43
CA ILE A 73 1.37 19.86 -19.00
C ILE A 73 1.46 19.94 -17.47
N LYS A 74 0.69 19.08 -16.79
CA LYS A 74 0.65 19.01 -15.33
C LYS A 74 1.87 18.29 -14.76
N ILE A 75 2.24 17.14 -15.33
CA ILE A 75 3.40 16.34 -14.90
C ILE A 75 4.33 16.14 -16.08
N LYS A 76 5.30 17.05 -16.21
CA LYS A 76 6.26 17.08 -17.31
C LYS A 76 7.32 15.99 -17.24
N ASP A 77 7.66 15.58 -16.01
CA ASP A 77 8.74 14.67 -15.71
C ASP A 77 8.51 14.02 -14.34
N LEU A 78 9.07 12.82 -14.17
CA LEU A 78 9.01 12.02 -12.95
C LEU A 78 10.33 12.03 -12.17
N THR A 79 11.34 12.76 -12.65
CA THR A 79 12.65 12.90 -12.00
C THR A 79 12.53 13.31 -10.53
N ASP A 80 11.71 14.32 -10.21
CA ASP A 80 11.55 14.79 -8.83
C ASP A 80 10.98 13.72 -7.89
N ILE A 81 10.12 12.83 -8.40
CA ILE A 81 9.58 11.70 -7.66
C ILE A 81 10.70 10.67 -7.43
N ALA A 82 11.42 10.30 -8.49
CA ALA A 82 12.52 9.35 -8.40
C ALA A 82 13.61 9.81 -7.42
N VAL A 83 13.90 11.11 -7.41
CA VAL A 83 14.82 11.75 -6.46
C VAL A 83 14.33 11.60 -5.03
N ARG A 84 13.07 11.96 -4.75
CA ARG A 84 12.50 11.91 -3.39
C ARG A 84 12.36 10.48 -2.86
N ILE A 85 12.11 9.51 -3.74
CA ILE A 85 12.01 8.08 -3.38
C ILE A 85 13.41 7.46 -3.17
N GLY A 86 14.48 8.11 -3.62
CA GLY A 86 15.85 7.62 -3.45
C GLY A 86 16.31 6.64 -4.53
N LEU A 87 15.72 6.73 -5.74
CA LEU A 87 16.11 5.90 -6.89
C LEU A 87 17.29 6.48 -7.70
N ILE A 88 17.86 7.62 -7.27
CA ILE A 88 19.03 8.23 -7.92
C ILE A 88 20.19 7.22 -7.93
N GLY A 89 20.75 6.99 -9.13
CA GLY A 89 21.86 6.06 -9.34
C GLY A 89 21.44 4.60 -9.49
N GLN A 90 20.17 4.26 -9.22
CA GLN A 90 19.60 2.94 -9.50
C GLN A 90 18.89 2.89 -10.85
N ILE A 91 18.33 4.02 -11.27
CA ILE A 91 17.59 4.15 -12.53
C ILE A 91 18.21 5.20 -13.46
N ASP A 92 18.05 4.99 -14.77
CA ASP A 92 18.40 5.99 -15.78
C ASP A 92 17.29 7.04 -15.89
N ILE A 93 17.55 8.24 -15.35
CA ILE A 93 16.61 9.36 -15.32
C ILE A 93 16.24 9.82 -16.75
N THR A 94 17.19 9.76 -17.68
CA THR A 94 16.95 10.17 -19.08
C THR A 94 16.00 9.19 -19.75
N LYS A 95 16.23 7.89 -19.51
CA LYS A 95 15.34 6.83 -19.98
C LYS A 95 13.95 6.94 -19.36
N LEU A 96 13.84 7.19 -18.05
CA LEU A 96 12.57 7.43 -17.37
C LEU A 96 11.78 8.57 -18.01
N ALA A 97 12.43 9.70 -18.29
CA ALA A 97 11.80 10.86 -18.87
C ALA A 97 11.32 10.61 -20.31
N PHE A 98 12.00 9.73 -21.06
CA PHE A 98 11.57 9.28 -22.38
C PHE A 98 10.39 8.30 -22.30
N GLU A 99 10.48 7.28 -21.44
CA GLU A 99 9.42 6.30 -21.18
C GLU A 99 8.11 7.01 -20.77
N TRP A 100 8.18 7.96 -19.84
CA TRP A 100 7.01 8.72 -19.40
C TRP A 100 6.35 9.56 -20.51
N ARG A 101 7.16 10.19 -21.37
CA ARG A 101 6.64 11.03 -22.47
C ARG A 101 6.06 10.22 -23.62
N SER A 102 6.61 9.04 -23.88
CA SER A 102 6.17 8.17 -24.98
C SER A 102 4.93 7.36 -24.64
N LEU A 103 4.68 7.07 -23.36
CA LEU A 103 3.58 6.22 -22.88
C LEU A 103 2.20 6.53 -23.49
N PRO A 104 1.70 7.78 -23.54
CA PRO A 104 0.37 8.08 -24.10
C PRO A 104 0.26 7.78 -25.60
N SER A 105 1.38 7.80 -26.32
CA SER A 105 1.42 7.56 -27.76
C SER A 105 1.52 6.08 -28.11
N MET A 106 1.72 5.20 -27.13
CA MET A 106 1.80 3.74 -27.37
C MET A 106 0.44 3.06 -27.43
N PHE A 107 -0.62 3.76 -26.99
CA PHE A 107 -1.97 3.21 -26.92
C PHE A 107 -2.94 4.04 -27.74
N ASN A 108 -3.81 3.36 -28.46
CA ASN A 108 -4.90 3.97 -29.21
C ASN A 108 -6.05 4.36 -28.27
N ASP A 109 -7.00 5.17 -28.73
CA ASP A 109 -8.09 5.66 -27.87
C ASP A 109 -8.96 4.54 -27.29
N ILE A 110 -9.15 3.45 -28.04
CA ILE A 110 -9.88 2.26 -27.57
C ILE A 110 -9.11 1.58 -26.43
N GLU A 111 -7.83 1.32 -26.63
CA GLU A 111 -6.96 0.68 -25.62
C GLU A 111 -6.86 1.54 -24.36
N LYS A 112 -6.81 2.87 -24.50
CA LYS A 112 -6.84 3.80 -23.37
C LYS A 112 -8.12 3.70 -22.57
N GLN A 113 -9.28 3.58 -23.24
CA GLN A 113 -10.56 3.40 -22.56
C GLN A 113 -10.62 2.05 -21.83
N GLU A 114 -10.15 0.98 -22.46
CA GLU A 114 -10.07 -0.34 -21.85
C GLU A 114 -9.17 -0.31 -20.62
N LEU A 115 -7.96 0.23 -20.73
CA LEU A 115 -7.00 0.38 -19.62
C LEU A 115 -7.57 1.23 -18.48
N SER A 116 -8.26 2.33 -18.81
CA SER A 116 -8.88 3.21 -17.81
C SER A 116 -10.05 2.59 -17.06
N SER A 117 -10.63 1.51 -17.59
CA SER A 117 -11.75 0.80 -16.95
C SER A 117 -11.29 -0.26 -15.93
N LEU A 118 -9.99 -0.60 -15.94
CA LEU A 118 -9.40 -1.60 -15.05
C LEU A 118 -9.08 -1.01 -13.67
N ASP A 119 -8.83 -1.90 -12.71
CA ASP A 119 -8.21 -1.48 -11.44
C ASP A 119 -6.81 -0.92 -11.71
N ILE A 120 -6.37 0.03 -10.88
CA ILE A 120 -5.08 0.74 -11.04
C ILE A 120 -3.92 -0.25 -11.10
N GLU A 121 -3.91 -1.28 -10.26
CA GLU A 121 -2.84 -2.28 -10.23
C GLU A 121 -2.82 -3.12 -11.51
N GLU A 122 -4.00 -3.51 -12.00
CA GLU A 122 -4.14 -4.30 -13.21
C GLU A 122 -3.80 -3.50 -14.48
N MET A 123 -4.19 -2.23 -14.52
CA MET A 123 -3.81 -1.31 -15.59
C MET A 123 -2.29 -1.19 -15.70
N TRP A 124 -1.61 -0.86 -14.59
CA TRP A 124 -0.17 -0.71 -14.59
C TRP A 124 0.55 -2.02 -14.90
N ARG A 125 0.06 -3.16 -14.40
CA ARG A 125 0.59 -4.47 -14.79
C ARG A 125 0.59 -4.66 -16.31
N LYS A 126 -0.54 -4.38 -16.98
CA LYS A 126 -0.63 -4.49 -18.45
C LYS A 126 0.29 -3.51 -19.18
N ILE A 127 0.39 -2.27 -18.70
CA ILE A 127 1.29 -1.26 -19.30
C ILE A 127 2.75 -1.72 -19.18
N LEU A 128 3.17 -2.21 -18.00
CA LEU A 128 4.56 -2.59 -17.74
C LEU A 128 4.97 -3.91 -18.40
N GLU A 129 4.01 -4.79 -18.69
CA GLU A 129 4.20 -6.00 -19.50
C GLU A 129 4.32 -5.71 -21.01
N PHE A 130 4.07 -4.48 -21.44
CA PHE A 130 4.18 -4.09 -22.84
C PHE A 130 5.63 -4.19 -23.33
N LYS A 131 5.81 -4.93 -24.42
CA LYS A 131 7.11 -5.21 -25.02
C LYS A 131 7.26 -4.51 -26.36
N ASP A 132 8.49 -4.12 -26.64
CA ASP A 132 8.86 -3.58 -27.95
C ASP A 132 8.97 -4.70 -29.01
N SER A 133 9.30 -4.31 -30.25
CA SER A 133 9.49 -5.25 -31.35
C SER A 133 10.66 -6.22 -31.16
N ASN A 134 11.57 -5.94 -30.22
CA ASN A 134 12.69 -6.80 -29.87
C ASN A 134 12.35 -7.78 -28.73
N GLY A 135 11.17 -7.65 -28.13
CA GLY A 135 10.71 -8.48 -27.02
C GLY A 135 11.17 -7.99 -25.64
N ASP A 136 11.81 -6.82 -25.57
CA ASP A 136 12.25 -6.18 -24.35
C ASP A 136 11.13 -5.32 -23.75
N LYS A 137 11.11 -5.20 -22.40
CA LYS A 137 10.12 -4.36 -21.72
C LYS A 137 10.32 -2.90 -22.10
N MET A 138 9.26 -2.28 -22.64
CA MET A 138 9.32 -0.90 -23.11
C MET A 138 9.49 0.11 -21.97
N PHE A 139 8.92 -0.19 -20.81
CA PHE A 139 8.83 0.71 -19.66
C PHE A 139 9.61 0.20 -18.45
N SER A 140 10.80 -0.36 -18.66
CA SER A 140 11.62 -0.97 -17.61
C SER A 140 11.98 -0.03 -16.44
N THR A 141 12.17 1.25 -16.72
CA THR A 141 12.60 2.24 -15.72
C THR A 141 11.41 2.75 -14.94
N LEU A 142 10.31 2.98 -15.66
CA LEU A 142 9.02 3.33 -15.10
C LEU A 142 8.44 2.19 -14.25
N GLU A 143 8.67 0.93 -14.62
CA GLU A 143 8.33 -0.26 -13.83
C GLU A 143 8.94 -0.17 -12.44
N SER A 144 10.25 0.06 -12.35
CA SER A 144 10.96 0.19 -11.06
C SER A 144 10.37 1.31 -10.20
N LEU A 145 10.00 2.43 -10.82
CA LEU A 145 9.37 3.54 -10.10
C LEU A 145 7.97 3.17 -9.59
N ILE A 146 7.14 2.55 -10.43
CA ILE A 146 5.77 2.15 -10.10
C ILE A 146 5.76 1.08 -8.99
N GLU A 147 6.64 0.09 -9.05
CA GLU A 147 6.76 -0.94 -8.02
C GLU A 147 7.04 -0.34 -6.64
N VAL A 148 7.99 0.61 -6.56
CA VAL A 148 8.30 1.28 -5.30
C VAL A 148 7.13 2.13 -4.83
N VAL A 149 6.46 2.82 -5.75
CA VAL A 149 5.29 3.63 -5.40
C VAL A 149 4.13 2.76 -4.90
N PHE A 150 3.91 1.57 -5.47
CA PHE A 150 2.90 0.61 -4.98
C PHE A 150 3.30 -0.07 -3.68
N SER A 151 4.59 -0.12 -3.36
CA SER A 151 5.06 -0.57 -2.04
C SER A 151 4.75 0.44 -0.93
N LEU A 152 4.40 1.70 -1.26
CA LEU A 152 4.07 2.70 -0.25
C LEU A 152 2.79 2.30 0.51
N PRO A 153 2.82 2.28 1.85
CA PRO A 153 1.65 1.91 2.64
C PRO A 153 0.54 2.93 2.44
N HIS A 154 -0.51 2.54 1.71
CA HIS A 154 -1.64 3.41 1.37
C HIS A 154 -2.64 3.56 2.52
N SER A 155 -2.47 2.81 3.62
CA SER A 155 -3.32 2.87 4.81
C SER A 155 -2.59 2.42 6.08
N ASN A 156 -3.15 2.78 7.23
CA ASN A 156 -2.69 2.28 8.53
C ASN A 156 -3.08 0.81 8.79
N ALA A 157 -3.84 0.18 7.90
CA ALA A 157 -4.36 -1.18 8.12
C ALA A 157 -3.24 -2.22 8.26
N GLU A 158 -2.17 -2.10 7.48
CA GLU A 158 -1.01 -2.98 7.60
C GLU A 158 -0.27 -2.75 8.93
N ALA A 159 -0.14 -1.50 9.37
CA ALA A 159 0.43 -1.19 10.69
C ALA A 159 -0.46 -1.73 11.83
N GLU A 160 -1.79 -1.60 11.72
CA GLU A 160 -2.75 -2.18 12.66
C GLU A 160 -2.68 -3.71 12.70
N ARG A 161 -2.49 -4.37 11.55
CA ARG A 161 -2.25 -5.81 11.48
C ARG A 161 -0.99 -6.19 12.26
N ILE A 162 0.11 -5.46 12.09
CA ILE A 162 1.34 -5.67 12.87
C ILE A 162 1.10 -5.39 14.37
N PHE A 163 0.38 -4.34 14.74
CA PHE A 163 0.05 -4.07 16.15
C PHE A 163 -0.81 -5.16 16.78
N SER A 164 -1.71 -5.79 16.01
CA SER A 164 -2.45 -6.97 16.45
C SER A 164 -1.50 -8.13 16.74
N ILE A 165 -0.55 -8.42 15.84
CA ILE A 165 0.46 -9.47 16.04
C ILE A 165 1.31 -9.17 17.29
N VAL A 166 1.75 -7.93 17.46
CA VAL A 166 2.54 -7.51 18.64
C VAL A 166 1.74 -7.71 19.93
N SER A 167 0.44 -7.40 19.92
CA SER A 167 -0.45 -7.58 21.08
C SER A 167 -0.62 -9.06 21.46
N ASP A 168 -0.67 -9.96 20.47
CA ASP A 168 -0.70 -11.41 20.69
C ASP A 168 0.63 -11.93 21.25
N VAL A 169 1.75 -11.45 20.69
CA VAL A 169 3.11 -11.85 21.10
C VAL A 169 3.41 -11.37 22.51
N LYS A 170 3.07 -10.11 22.82
CA LYS A 170 3.26 -9.47 24.11
C LYS A 170 1.93 -9.37 24.85
N ASN A 171 1.43 -10.52 25.31
CA ASN A 171 0.22 -10.57 26.12
C ASN A 171 0.51 -10.36 27.61
N LYS A 172 -0.56 -10.19 28.42
CA LYS A 172 -0.45 -9.91 29.86
C LYS A 172 0.35 -10.96 30.65
N LYS A 173 0.35 -12.23 30.20
CA LYS A 173 1.09 -13.33 30.84
C LYS A 173 2.53 -13.46 30.33
N ARG A 174 2.80 -13.01 29.10
CA ARG A 174 4.09 -13.09 28.41
C ARG A 174 4.55 -11.67 28.01
N ASN A 175 4.81 -10.83 28.99
CA ASN A 175 5.20 -9.43 28.78
C ASN A 175 6.72 -9.17 28.91
N ARG A 176 7.48 -10.11 29.47
CA ARG A 176 8.94 -10.02 29.65
C ARG A 176 9.71 -10.63 28.48
N LEU A 177 9.70 -9.93 27.35
CA LEU A 177 10.47 -10.28 26.15
C LEU A 177 11.38 -9.11 25.79
N SER A 178 12.59 -9.39 25.32
CA SER A 178 13.46 -8.35 24.73
C SER A 178 12.86 -7.84 23.42
N ASN A 179 13.21 -6.62 23.03
CA ASN A 179 12.72 -6.02 21.78
C ASN A 179 13.11 -6.87 20.56
N ASP A 180 14.34 -7.39 20.52
CA ASP A 180 14.82 -8.25 19.43
C ASP A 180 14.00 -9.53 19.32
N MET A 181 13.64 -10.14 20.46
CA MET A 181 12.82 -11.35 20.48
C MET A 181 11.39 -11.07 20.04
N VAL A 182 10.79 -9.95 20.47
CA VAL A 182 9.46 -9.54 19.99
C VAL A 182 9.49 -9.31 18.48
N SER A 183 10.50 -8.58 17.98
CA SER A 183 10.68 -8.32 16.55
C SER A 183 10.80 -9.62 15.75
N ALA A 184 11.70 -10.52 16.16
CA ALA A 184 11.89 -11.81 15.50
C ALA A 184 10.61 -12.65 15.45
N ILE A 185 9.88 -12.74 16.56
CA ILE A 185 8.61 -13.49 16.60
C ILE A 185 7.56 -12.83 15.70
N CYS A 186 7.47 -11.50 15.67
CA CYS A 186 6.54 -10.78 14.79
C CYS A 186 6.83 -11.04 13.32
N ILE A 187 8.11 -10.99 12.91
CA ILE A 187 8.55 -11.29 11.54
C ILE A 187 8.15 -12.72 11.15
N ILE A 188 8.46 -13.71 12.00
CA ILE A 188 8.13 -15.12 11.75
C ILE A 188 6.62 -15.31 11.62
N ARG A 189 5.82 -14.74 12.55
CA ARG A 189 4.36 -14.84 12.50
C ARG A 189 3.78 -14.19 11.26
N SER A 190 4.27 -12.99 10.90
CA SER A 190 3.82 -12.29 9.69
C SER A 190 4.13 -13.11 8.43
N SER A 191 5.34 -13.65 8.31
CA SER A 191 5.72 -14.52 7.19
C SER A 191 4.85 -15.76 7.09
N PHE A 192 4.58 -16.43 8.22
CA PHE A 192 3.76 -17.64 8.24
C PHE A 192 2.30 -17.35 7.86
N GLN A 193 1.75 -16.21 8.31
CA GLN A 193 0.41 -15.77 7.92
C GLN A 193 0.31 -15.52 6.41
N THR A 194 1.29 -14.83 5.82
CA THR A 194 1.32 -14.57 4.36
C THR A 194 1.42 -15.86 3.56
N GLN A 195 2.16 -16.86 4.04
CA GLN A 195 2.32 -18.16 3.38
C GLN A 195 1.18 -19.16 3.68
N GLY A 196 0.21 -18.80 4.54
CA GLY A 196 -0.81 -19.74 5.01
C GLY A 196 -0.26 -20.90 5.84
N ASN A 197 0.96 -20.76 6.37
CA ASN A 197 1.62 -21.76 7.17
C ASN A 197 1.06 -21.75 8.59
N ASN A 198 0.63 -22.91 9.06
CA ASN A 198 0.12 -23.13 10.41
C ASN A 198 0.83 -24.33 11.05
N CYS A 199 0.44 -24.68 12.28
CA CYS A 199 1.02 -25.82 13.01
C CYS A 199 0.78 -27.19 12.35
N LEU A 200 -0.13 -27.29 11.39
CA LEU A 200 -0.43 -28.52 10.65
C LEU A 200 0.44 -28.65 9.39
N ASN A 201 0.73 -27.52 8.74
CA ASN A 201 1.40 -27.49 7.43
C ASN A 201 2.90 -27.19 7.53
N PHE A 202 3.36 -26.65 8.66
CA PHE A 202 4.76 -26.31 8.85
C PHE A 202 5.63 -27.58 8.93
N LYS A 203 6.50 -27.76 7.93
CA LYS A 203 7.44 -28.88 7.89
C LYS A 203 8.76 -28.50 8.56
N VAL A 204 9.08 -29.18 9.66
CA VAL A 204 10.35 -28.97 10.36
C VAL A 204 11.48 -29.61 9.56
N GLU A 205 12.32 -28.78 8.95
CA GLU A 205 13.57 -29.22 8.32
C GLU A 205 14.68 -29.53 9.36
N PRO A 206 15.62 -30.45 9.05
CA PRO A 206 16.72 -30.82 9.94
C PRO A 206 17.54 -29.63 10.47
N ARG A 207 17.77 -28.61 9.63
CA ARG A 207 18.47 -27.36 10.03
C ARG A 207 17.81 -26.65 11.22
N HIS A 208 16.49 -26.73 11.35
CA HIS A 208 15.79 -26.10 12.48
C HIS A 208 16.10 -26.83 13.78
N LEU A 209 16.27 -28.15 13.72
CA LEU A 209 16.63 -28.99 14.86
C LEU A 209 18.10 -28.79 15.25
N GLU A 210 19.00 -28.64 14.27
CA GLU A 210 20.42 -28.33 14.51
C GLU A 210 20.61 -27.02 15.28
N LEU A 211 19.77 -26.02 15.00
CA LEU A 211 19.78 -24.74 15.71
C LEU A 211 19.16 -24.82 17.11
N HIS A 212 18.42 -25.89 17.44
CA HIS A 212 17.79 -26.12 18.74
C HIS A 212 18.78 -26.75 19.74
N ASN A 213 19.92 -26.10 19.94
CA ASN A 213 20.97 -26.54 20.85
C ASN A 213 21.19 -25.53 21.99
N SER A 214 21.87 -25.97 23.05
CA SER A 214 22.10 -25.17 24.25
C SER A 214 22.92 -23.90 23.96
N GLU A 215 23.86 -23.94 23.02
CA GLU A 215 24.69 -22.79 22.64
C GLU A 215 23.87 -21.67 22.01
N ASN A 216 22.86 -21.99 21.20
CA ASN A 216 22.00 -20.98 20.57
C ASN A 216 20.85 -20.53 21.48
N LEU A 217 20.29 -21.41 22.31
CA LEU A 217 19.15 -21.09 23.17
C LEU A 217 19.53 -20.32 24.43
N TYR A 218 20.72 -20.54 24.97
CA TYR A 218 21.18 -19.94 26.22
C TYR A 218 22.41 -19.04 26.04
N LYS A 219 22.62 -18.54 24.82
CA LYS A 219 23.65 -17.52 24.54
C LYS A 219 23.47 -16.36 25.53
N LYS A 220 24.47 -16.19 26.39
CA LYS A 220 24.52 -15.13 27.41
C LYS A 220 24.85 -13.79 26.79
#